data_AF-X1B2X6-F1
#
_entry.id   AF-X1B2X6-F1
#
_cell.length_a   1.000
_cell.length_b   1.000
_cell.length_c   1.000
_cell.angle_alpha   90.00
_cell.angle_beta   90.00
_cell.angle_gamma   90.00
#
_symmetry.space_group_name_H-M   'P 1'
#
loop_
_entity.id
_entity.type
_entity.pdbx_description
1 polymer ?
#
loop_
_entity_poly.entity_id
_entity_poly.type
_entity_poly.pdbx_seq_one_letter_code
_entity_poly.pdbx_strand_id
1 'polypeptide(L)'
;MALFITASPGLRASLDGEADDRKAKVEIKFNEVNWIDVTAFVESIEIASSLESFSGFATTNTAKVTLRNPKLSDSTRPFSSNFYVAYDPVTFHFNGIQLVDGYGYLRANREIRISATAGANEYIYIFTGFIDRAGFQEQEQGVVDQVAIGCWDGAKKLLETPCLTAGGDEISYVGFKICDSTTPAISLVHAIALLGGVAAVDVIEDNITGHTCAYVRLTDNVWKELSKIAEAYLAYLYFNGAGEQVSRRTSRPNCR
;
A
#
# COMPACT_ATOMS: atom_id res chain seq x y z
N MET A 1 -6.62 1.44 -17.66
CA MET A 1 -6.41 2.90 -17.71
C MET A 1 -5.50 3.23 -16.55
N ALA A 2 -4.19 3.24 -16.79
CA ALA A 2 -3.21 3.58 -15.76
C ALA A 2 -3.31 5.08 -15.49
N LEU A 3 -3.49 5.48 -14.24
CA LEU A 3 -3.22 6.84 -13.82
C LEU A 3 -1.69 6.98 -13.81
N PHE A 4 -1.11 7.27 -14.97
CA PHE A 4 0.27 7.73 -15.04
C PHE A 4 0.30 9.10 -14.38
N ILE A 5 0.57 9.15 -13.08
CA ILE A 5 1.33 10.28 -12.55
C ILE A 5 2.77 10.03 -12.98
N THR A 6 3.04 10.14 -14.28
CA THR A 6 4.37 10.52 -14.72
C THR A 6 4.54 11.93 -14.18
N ALA A 7 5.18 12.06 -13.03
CA ALA A 7 5.99 13.23 -12.78
C ALA A 7 7.01 13.24 -13.93
N SER A 8 6.67 13.94 -15.01
CA SER A 8 7.54 14.11 -16.17
C SER A 8 8.93 14.53 -15.66
N PRO A 9 10.01 14.19 -16.38
CA PRO A 9 11.32 14.78 -16.15
C PRO A 9 11.18 16.29 -16.37
N GLY A 10 10.85 17.02 -15.30
CA GLY A 10 10.17 18.30 -15.44
C GLY A 10 9.20 18.68 -14.30
N LEU A 11 8.81 17.78 -13.38
CA LEU A 11 8.44 18.21 -12.03
C LEU A 11 9.71 18.54 -11.24
N ARG A 12 10.53 19.44 -11.80
CA ARG A 12 11.26 20.38 -10.97
C ARG A 12 10.17 21.20 -10.31
N ALA A 13 9.75 20.81 -9.10
CA ALA A 13 9.43 21.84 -8.14
C ALA A 13 10.67 22.71 -8.10
N SER A 14 10.65 23.78 -8.89
CA SER A 14 11.62 24.85 -8.79
C SER A 14 11.54 25.28 -7.34
N LEU A 15 12.57 24.93 -6.56
CA LEU A 15 12.78 25.53 -5.25
C LEU A 15 13.12 27.03 -5.38
N ASP A 16 13.24 27.54 -6.62
CA ASP A 16 13.31 28.94 -6.95
C ASP A 16 11.90 29.43 -7.35
N GLY A 17 11.35 30.31 -6.52
CA GLY A 17 9.93 30.63 -6.43
C GLY A 17 9.20 30.89 -7.76
N GLU A 18 8.13 30.13 -7.98
CA GLU A 18 6.81 30.65 -8.34
C GLU A 18 5.76 29.59 -8.00
N ALA A 19 4.63 30.04 -7.46
CA ALA A 19 3.63 29.23 -6.79
C ALA A 19 2.83 28.33 -7.75
N ASP A 20 3.22 27.07 -7.89
CA ASP A 20 2.31 25.98 -8.24
C ASP A 20 2.34 24.94 -7.11
N ASP A 21 1.33 25.01 -6.26
CA ASP A 21 1.30 24.48 -4.88
C ASP A 21 1.03 22.96 -4.80
N ARG A 22 1.19 22.25 -5.92
CA ARG A 22 0.94 20.80 -6.00
C ARG A 22 2.16 20.01 -5.54
N LYS A 23 2.34 19.93 -4.21
CA LYS A 23 3.39 19.12 -3.60
C LYS A 23 2.83 17.74 -3.27
N ALA A 24 3.50 16.70 -3.75
CA ALA A 24 3.31 15.35 -3.23
C ALA A 24 4.03 15.27 -1.87
N LYS A 25 3.40 14.65 -0.88
CA LYS A 25 3.98 14.39 0.43
C LYS A 25 4.16 12.89 0.61
N VAL A 26 5.34 12.47 1.06
CA VAL A 26 5.63 11.07 1.35
C VAL A 26 5.96 10.92 2.82
N GLU A 27 5.25 10.03 3.49
CA GLU A 27 5.45 9.74 4.90
C GLU A 27 5.63 8.25 5.12
N ILE A 28 6.59 7.90 5.97
CA ILE A 28 6.90 6.52 6.32
C ILE A 28 6.72 6.35 7.82
N LYS A 29 6.13 5.22 8.23
CA LYS A 29 5.88 4.91 9.64
C LYS A 29 7.08 4.18 10.23
N PHE A 30 7.88 4.88 11.03
CA PHE A 30 9.14 4.34 11.58
C PHE A 30 8.92 3.53 12.87
N ASN A 31 7.90 3.86 13.64
CA ASN A 31 7.46 3.12 14.83
C ASN A 31 5.92 3.12 14.89
N GLU A 32 5.33 2.50 15.91
CA GLU A 32 3.86 2.38 16.01
C GLU A 32 3.13 3.73 16.09
N VAL A 33 3.84 4.83 16.38
CA VAL A 33 3.23 6.12 16.73
C VAL A 33 3.55 7.22 15.71
N ASN A 34 4.72 7.18 15.07
CA ASN A 34 5.30 8.32 14.37
C ASN A 34 5.40 8.08 12.87
N TRP A 35 4.65 8.89 12.11
CA TRP A 35 4.87 9.13 10.69
C TRP A 35 5.96 10.18 10.51
N ILE A 36 6.97 9.86 9.71
CA ILE A 36 8.06 10.78 9.37
C ILE A 36 7.85 11.26 7.94
N ASP A 37 7.77 12.58 7.76
CA ASP A 37 7.76 13.23 6.46
C ASP A 37 9.15 13.17 5.83
N VAL A 38 9.26 12.49 4.69
CA VAL A 38 10.49 12.32 3.92
C VAL A 38 10.45 13.07 2.58
N THR A 39 9.45 13.94 2.39
CA THR A 39 9.17 14.62 1.11
C THR A 39 10.37 15.40 0.58
N ALA A 40 11.14 16.05 1.45
CA ALA A 40 12.34 16.80 1.07
C ALA A 40 13.43 15.94 0.39
N PHE A 41 13.36 14.61 0.53
CA PHE A 41 14.31 13.66 -0.03
C PHE A 41 13.74 12.93 -1.24
N VAL A 42 12.47 13.08 -1.55
CA VAL A 42 11.83 12.38 -2.66
C VAL A 42 12.24 13.02 -3.98
N GLU A 43 12.86 12.24 -4.84
CA GLU A 43 13.21 12.66 -6.20
C GLU A 43 12.16 12.28 -7.22
N SER A 44 11.55 11.10 -7.06
CA SER A 44 10.47 10.64 -7.94
C SER A 44 9.52 9.69 -7.22
N ILE A 45 8.28 9.69 -7.71
CA ILE A 45 7.21 8.79 -7.31
C ILE A 45 6.58 8.24 -8.58
N GLU A 46 6.43 6.93 -8.65
CA GLU A 46 5.68 6.24 -9.68
C GLU A 46 4.60 5.39 -9.00
N ILE A 47 3.36 5.48 -9.46
CA ILE A 47 2.26 4.64 -8.98
C ILE A 47 1.68 3.91 -10.18
N ALA A 48 1.57 2.60 -10.07
CA ALA A 48 1.04 1.73 -11.10
C ALA A 48 -0.11 0.90 -10.54
N SER A 49 -1.13 0.71 -11.37
CA SER A 49 -2.28 -0.15 -11.08
C SER A 49 -2.28 -1.33 -12.04
N SER A 50 -2.42 -2.54 -11.51
CA SER A 50 -2.54 -3.79 -12.26
C SER A 50 -3.92 -4.40 -12.04
N LEU A 51 -4.51 -4.97 -13.09
CA LEU A 51 -5.73 -5.77 -13.01
C LEU A 51 -5.34 -7.24 -12.77
N GLU A 52 -5.81 -7.83 -11.68
CA GLU A 52 -5.39 -9.18 -11.26
C GLU A 52 -6.45 -10.27 -11.57
N SER A 53 -7.71 -9.90 -11.73
CA SER A 53 -8.79 -10.85 -12.04
C SER A 53 -8.94 -11.04 -13.55
N PHE A 54 -9.23 -12.28 -13.99
CA PHE A 54 -9.61 -12.62 -15.38
C PHE A 54 -10.76 -11.75 -15.94
N SER A 55 -11.60 -11.18 -15.07
CA SER A 55 -12.79 -10.39 -15.40
C SER A 55 -12.63 -8.88 -15.18
N GLY A 56 -11.47 -8.41 -14.72
CA GLY A 56 -11.18 -6.97 -14.54
C GLY A 56 -11.89 -6.26 -13.38
N PHE A 57 -12.38 -6.99 -12.37
CA PHE A 57 -13.07 -6.43 -11.21
C PHE A 57 -12.17 -6.18 -10.00
N ALA A 58 -10.96 -6.75 -9.94
CA ALA A 58 -10.01 -6.53 -8.84
C ALA A 58 -8.69 -5.88 -9.32
N THR A 59 -8.22 -4.88 -8.60
CA THR A 59 -6.95 -4.20 -8.89
C THR A 59 -5.97 -4.28 -7.73
N THR A 60 -4.70 -4.46 -8.06
CA THR A 60 -3.58 -4.20 -7.14
C THR A 60 -2.85 -2.93 -7.55
N ASN A 61 -2.37 -2.18 -6.57
CA ASN A 61 -1.54 -1.01 -6.81
C ASN A 61 -0.14 -1.23 -6.23
N THR A 62 0.84 -0.69 -6.94
CA THR A 62 2.23 -0.62 -6.48
C THR A 62 2.71 0.81 -6.61
N ALA A 63 3.61 1.22 -5.73
CA ALA A 63 4.32 2.48 -5.87
C ALA A 63 5.83 2.24 -5.86
N LYS A 64 6.58 3.09 -6.56
CA LYS A 64 8.02 3.19 -6.46
C LYS A 64 8.37 4.60 -6.03
N VAL A 65 9.11 4.72 -4.93
CA VAL A 65 9.61 6.00 -4.44
C VAL A 65 11.12 6.00 -4.53
N THR A 66 11.69 7.01 -5.19
CA THR A 66 13.14 7.21 -5.23
C THR A 66 13.50 8.34 -4.29
N LEU A 67 14.40 8.07 -3.35
CA LEU A 67 14.90 9.05 -2.38
C LEU A 67 16.37 9.41 -2.69
N ARG A 68 16.72 10.67 -2.48
CA ARG A 68 18.10 11.13 -2.36
C ARG A 68 18.68 10.72 -1.02
N ASN A 69 19.86 10.12 -1.03
CA ASN A 69 20.63 9.76 0.14
C ASN A 69 21.95 10.56 0.16
N PRO A 70 21.99 11.75 0.79
CA PRO A 70 23.11 12.69 0.68
C PRO A 70 24.44 12.17 1.24
N LYS A 71 24.46 11.04 1.97
CA LYS A 71 25.66 10.46 2.59
C LYS A 71 26.37 9.38 1.75
N LEU A 72 25.87 9.00 0.57
CA LEU A 72 26.64 8.13 -0.34
C LEU A 72 27.76 8.91 -1.06
N SER A 73 27.70 10.25 -1.03
CA SER A 73 28.67 11.17 -1.66
C SER A 73 29.99 11.31 -0.91
N ASP A 74 30.05 10.90 0.36
CA ASP A 74 31.29 10.94 1.15
C ASP A 74 32.15 9.71 0.81
N SER A 75 32.91 9.86 -0.27
CA SER A 75 33.87 8.88 -0.85
C SER A 75 34.88 8.24 0.12
N THR A 76 34.93 8.71 1.37
CA THR A 76 35.84 8.20 2.41
C THR A 76 35.35 6.93 3.09
N ARG A 77 34.08 6.53 2.89
CA ARG A 77 33.55 5.26 3.40
C ARG A 77 33.03 4.41 2.23
N PRO A 78 33.75 3.36 1.81
CA PRO A 78 33.19 2.43 0.84
C PRO A 78 31.90 1.86 1.41
N PHE A 79 30.86 1.76 0.57
CA PHE A 79 29.64 1.05 0.88
C PHE A 79 30.02 -0.34 1.40
N SER A 80 29.81 -0.59 2.69
CA SER A 80 30.06 -1.88 3.29
C SER A 80 28.74 -2.64 3.32
N SER A 81 28.76 -3.88 2.87
CA SER A 81 27.66 -4.84 3.00
C SER A 81 27.29 -5.18 4.46
N ASN A 82 27.87 -4.50 5.46
CA ASN A 82 27.37 -4.50 6.83
C ASN A 82 26.25 -3.46 6.95
N PHE A 83 25.08 -3.86 6.45
CA PHE A 83 23.78 -3.22 6.56
C PHE A 83 23.46 -2.84 8.02
N TYR A 84 22.64 -1.81 8.26
CA TYR A 84 22.06 -1.40 9.56
C TYR A 84 22.86 -0.37 10.41
N VAL A 85 23.19 0.79 9.86
CA VAL A 85 23.68 1.95 10.66
C VAL A 85 22.53 2.89 10.95
N ALA A 86 22.41 3.31 12.22
CA ALA A 86 21.63 4.46 12.70
C ALA A 86 20.97 5.38 11.65
N TYR A 87 19.62 5.41 11.57
CA TYR A 87 18.91 6.57 11.04
C TYR A 87 19.33 7.75 11.90
N ASP A 88 20.11 8.61 11.30
CA ASP A 88 20.60 9.80 11.95
C ASP A 88 19.72 10.97 11.48
N PRO A 89 18.77 11.44 12.31
CA PRO A 89 17.89 12.56 11.95
C PRO A 89 18.65 13.88 11.77
N VAL A 90 19.87 14.00 12.33
CA VAL A 90 20.69 15.22 12.20
C VAL A 90 21.34 15.28 10.82
N THR A 91 21.67 14.12 10.25
CA THR A 91 22.35 14.02 8.95
C THR A 91 21.49 13.39 7.85
N PHE A 92 20.21 13.13 8.13
CA PHE A 92 19.23 12.52 7.24
C PHE A 92 19.76 11.24 6.56
N HIS A 93 20.47 10.41 7.32
CA HIS A 93 21.03 9.15 6.82
C HIS A 93 19.98 8.05 6.84
N PHE A 94 19.56 7.57 5.66
CA PHE A 94 18.54 6.54 5.50
C PHE A 94 19.06 5.10 5.55
N ASN A 95 19.91 4.75 6.54
CA ASN A 95 20.42 3.37 6.67
C ASN A 95 19.96 2.65 7.97
N GLY A 96 19.11 3.30 8.79
CA GLY A 96 18.32 2.73 9.90
C GLY A 96 19.06 2.37 11.21
N ILE A 97 18.59 2.85 12.38
CA ILE A 97 19.19 2.52 13.71
C ILE A 97 18.89 1.10 14.11
N GLN A 98 19.94 0.41 14.57
CA GLN A 98 19.85 -0.89 15.22
C GLN A 98 18.86 -0.79 16.39
N LEU A 99 17.67 -1.36 16.18
CA LEU A 99 16.67 -1.54 17.21
C LEU A 99 17.05 -2.72 18.12
N VAL A 100 16.31 -2.92 19.21
CA VAL A 100 16.53 -4.01 20.20
C VAL A 100 16.46 -5.40 19.54
N ASP A 101 15.78 -5.53 18.41
CA ASP A 101 15.68 -6.74 17.59
C ASP A 101 16.83 -6.89 16.56
N GLY A 102 17.75 -5.93 16.49
CA GLY A 102 18.99 -6.02 15.71
C GLY A 102 18.99 -5.38 14.32
N TYR A 103 17.93 -4.72 13.85
CA TYR A 103 17.95 -4.11 12.52
C TYR A 103 17.38 -2.68 12.39
N GLY A 104 17.75 -2.01 11.29
CA GLY A 104 17.42 -0.61 10.96
C GLY A 104 15.92 -0.30 10.72
N TYR A 105 15.56 0.99 10.71
CA TYR A 105 14.19 1.50 10.59
C TYR A 105 13.52 1.38 9.19
N LEU A 106 14.27 1.03 8.15
CA LEU A 106 13.83 1.08 6.75
C LEU A 106 13.67 -0.33 6.15
N ARG A 107 12.86 -1.17 6.81
CA ARG A 107 12.62 -2.57 6.41
C ARG A 107 11.42 -2.70 5.48
N ALA A 108 11.37 -3.85 4.81
CA ALA A 108 10.14 -4.42 4.29
C ALA A 108 8.99 -4.37 5.31
N ASN A 109 7.77 -4.30 4.80
CA ASN A 109 6.50 -4.26 5.53
C ASN A 109 6.25 -3.00 6.37
N ARG A 110 7.07 -1.95 6.27
CA ARG A 110 6.76 -0.66 6.88
C ARG A 110 5.64 0.05 6.14
N GLU A 111 4.73 0.67 6.88
CA GLU A 111 3.68 1.47 6.26
C GLU A 111 4.27 2.73 5.62
N ILE A 112 3.79 3.04 4.42
CA ILE A 112 4.10 4.23 3.66
C ILE A 112 2.80 4.84 3.15
N ARG A 113 2.72 6.17 3.18
CA ARG A 113 1.62 6.91 2.58
C ARG A 113 2.15 8.03 1.70
N ILE A 114 1.46 8.22 0.59
CA ILE A 114 1.73 9.24 -0.39
C ILE A 114 0.44 10.04 -0.51
N SER A 115 0.54 11.35 -0.33
CA SER A 115 -0.57 12.27 -0.49
C SER A 115 -0.22 13.39 -1.45
N ALA A 116 -1.25 14.02 -2.01
CA ALA A 116 -1.10 15.17 -2.90
C ALA A 116 -1.87 16.36 -2.32
N THR A 117 -1.34 17.55 -2.53
CA THR A 117 -1.98 18.79 -2.10
C THR A 117 -3.26 19.03 -2.94
N ALA A 118 -4.40 19.16 -2.26
CA ALA A 118 -5.72 19.47 -2.84
C ALA A 118 -6.12 20.95 -2.64
N GLY A 119 -5.37 21.68 -1.82
CA GLY A 119 -5.51 23.10 -1.52
C GLY A 119 -4.43 23.53 -0.51
N ALA A 120 -4.38 24.80 -0.12
CA ALA A 120 -3.25 25.39 0.63
C ALA A 120 -2.81 24.64 1.91
N ASN A 121 -3.66 23.81 2.52
CA ASN A 121 -3.32 22.94 3.65
C ASN A 121 -4.09 21.59 3.64
N GLU A 122 -4.62 21.19 2.48
CA GLU A 122 -5.41 19.97 2.37
C GLU A 122 -4.63 18.92 1.59
N TYR A 123 -4.49 17.73 2.17
CA TYR A 123 -3.84 16.60 1.52
C TYR A 123 -4.86 15.50 1.28
N ILE A 124 -4.89 14.98 0.04
CA ILE A 124 -5.65 13.79 -0.31
C ILE A 124 -4.65 12.64 -0.42
N TYR A 125 -4.91 11.54 0.27
CA TYR A 125 -4.10 10.33 0.12
C TYR A 125 -4.31 9.75 -1.27
N ILE A 126 -3.21 9.51 -1.99
CA ILE A 126 -3.21 8.90 -3.31
C ILE A 126 -2.73 7.44 -3.27
N PHE A 127 -1.95 7.08 -2.25
CA PHE A 127 -1.50 5.71 -2.01
C PHE A 127 -1.20 5.51 -0.53
N THR A 128 -1.69 4.43 0.04
CA THR A 128 -1.27 3.94 1.35
C THR A 128 -0.99 2.46 1.22
N GLY A 129 0.15 2.02 1.74
CA GLY A 129 0.59 0.65 1.57
C GLY A 129 1.79 0.35 2.45
N PHE A 130 2.56 -0.62 2.00
CA PHE A 130 3.70 -1.16 2.72
C PHE A 130 4.91 -1.20 1.80
N ILE A 131 6.08 -0.95 2.35
CA ILE A 131 7.34 -1.21 1.67
C ILE A 131 7.41 -2.71 1.36
N ASP A 132 7.76 -3.06 0.13
CA ASP A 132 7.76 -4.43 -0.33
C ASP A 132 8.85 -5.29 0.34
N ARG A 133 8.90 -6.58 -0.02
CA ARG A 133 9.87 -7.53 0.53
C ARG A 133 11.33 -7.17 0.22
N ALA A 134 11.58 -6.47 -0.89
CA ALA A 134 12.94 -6.05 -1.23
C ALA A 134 13.40 -4.92 -0.30
N GLY A 135 12.48 -4.12 0.21
CA GLY A 135 12.85 -2.99 1.05
C GLY A 135 13.54 -1.90 0.25
N PHE A 136 14.51 -1.24 0.87
CA PHE A 136 15.29 -0.18 0.23
C PHE A 136 16.41 -0.80 -0.59
N GLN A 137 16.46 -0.43 -1.87
CA GLN A 137 17.44 -0.93 -2.84
C GLN A 137 18.30 0.24 -3.35
N GLU A 138 19.62 0.10 -3.33
CA GLU A 138 20.50 1.04 -4.03
C GLU A 138 20.19 0.98 -5.54
N GLN A 139 20.17 2.14 -6.22
CA GLN A 139 20.08 2.12 -7.67
C GLN A 139 21.40 1.65 -8.30
N GLU A 140 21.32 1.10 -9.52
CA GLU A 140 22.45 0.50 -10.24
C GLU A 140 23.72 1.37 -10.26
N GLN A 141 24.87 0.70 -10.46
CA GLN A 141 26.19 1.31 -10.56
C GLN A 141 26.20 2.55 -11.47
N GLY A 142 26.44 3.72 -10.88
CA GLY A 142 26.63 4.98 -11.60
C GLY A 142 25.76 6.15 -11.12
N VAL A 143 24.68 5.87 -10.37
CA VAL A 143 23.87 6.92 -9.72
C VAL A 143 24.20 6.95 -8.23
N VAL A 144 25.24 7.70 -7.88
CA VAL A 144 25.63 7.97 -6.50
C VAL A 144 24.48 8.74 -5.82
N ASP A 145 24.19 8.44 -4.55
CA ASP A 145 23.20 9.17 -3.72
C ASP A 145 21.71 8.87 -3.95
N GLN A 146 21.31 7.72 -4.52
CA GLN A 146 19.89 7.37 -4.66
C GLN A 146 19.51 6.00 -4.08
N VAL A 147 18.30 5.93 -3.52
CA VAL A 147 17.71 4.69 -3.02
C VAL A 147 16.29 4.55 -3.56
N ALA A 148 15.97 3.39 -4.14
CA ALA A 148 14.65 3.03 -4.61
C ALA A 148 13.89 2.21 -3.56
N ILE A 149 12.59 2.48 -3.43
CA ILE A 149 11.68 1.80 -2.53
C ILE A 149 10.52 1.27 -3.35
N GLY A 150 10.39 -0.04 -3.43
CA GLY A 150 9.18 -0.67 -3.94
C GLY A 150 8.12 -0.72 -2.85
N CYS A 151 6.88 -0.45 -3.21
CA CYS A 151 5.74 -0.38 -2.29
C CYS A 151 4.56 -1.16 -2.86
N TRP A 152 3.84 -1.83 -1.97
CA TRP A 152 2.66 -2.64 -2.23
C TRP A 152 1.46 -2.06 -1.49
N ASP A 153 0.32 -1.94 -2.15
CA ASP A 153 -0.92 -1.65 -1.43
C ASP A 153 -1.39 -2.85 -0.59
N GLY A 154 -2.52 -2.67 0.10
CA GLY A 154 -3.15 -3.76 0.84
C GLY A 154 -3.45 -4.97 -0.03
N ALA A 155 -3.89 -4.79 -1.29
CA ALA A 155 -4.24 -5.89 -2.18
C ALA A 155 -3.05 -6.81 -2.48
N LYS A 156 -1.87 -6.24 -2.77
CA LYS A 156 -0.65 -7.05 -2.95
C LYS A 156 -0.28 -7.84 -1.69
N LYS A 157 -0.42 -7.24 -0.51
CA LYS A 157 -0.20 -7.95 0.77
C LYS A 157 -1.20 -9.10 0.96
N LEU A 158 -2.48 -8.87 0.62
CA LEU A 158 -3.54 -9.88 0.73
C LEU A 158 -3.37 -11.04 -0.26
N LEU A 159 -2.73 -10.82 -1.42
CA LEU A 159 -2.36 -11.88 -2.35
C LEU A 159 -1.35 -12.87 -1.76
N GLU A 160 -0.53 -12.41 -0.83
CA GLU A 160 0.46 -13.25 -0.14
C GLU A 160 -0.07 -13.87 1.15
N THR A 161 -1.30 -13.53 1.55
CA THR A 161 -1.90 -14.02 2.80
C THR A 161 -2.79 -15.23 2.51
N PRO A 162 -2.43 -16.44 2.96
CA PRO A 162 -3.27 -17.63 2.76
C PRO A 162 -4.54 -17.58 3.61
N CYS A 163 -5.65 -18.13 3.11
CA CYS A 163 -6.89 -18.29 3.87
C CYS A 163 -6.88 -19.56 4.72
N LEU A 164 -5.97 -19.62 5.70
CA LEU A 164 -5.81 -20.78 6.59
C LEU A 164 -5.93 -20.37 8.05
N THR A 165 -6.30 -21.32 8.91
CA THR A 165 -6.21 -21.13 10.37
C THR A 165 -4.73 -20.98 10.79
N ALA A 166 -4.50 -20.57 12.04
CA ALA A 166 -3.15 -20.57 12.62
C ALA A 166 -2.50 -21.97 12.61
N GLY A 167 -3.29 -23.04 12.54
CA GLY A 167 -2.84 -24.43 12.40
C GLY A 167 -2.60 -24.87 10.95
N GLY A 168 -2.89 -24.02 9.96
CA GLY A 168 -2.78 -24.35 8.54
C GLY A 168 -4.01 -25.06 7.95
N ASP A 169 -5.10 -25.14 8.70
CA ASP A 169 -6.33 -25.80 8.24
C ASP A 169 -7.17 -24.87 7.35
N GLU A 170 -7.97 -25.46 6.47
CA GLU A 170 -8.91 -24.73 5.64
C GLU A 170 -10.03 -24.10 6.47
N ILE A 171 -10.44 -22.90 6.07
CA ILE A 171 -11.50 -22.14 6.73
C ILE A 171 -12.80 -22.30 5.95
N SER A 172 -13.90 -22.53 6.68
CA SER A 172 -15.25 -22.54 6.11
C SER A 172 -16.21 -21.69 6.94
N TYR A 173 -17.13 -21.02 6.26
CA TYR A 173 -18.17 -20.17 6.85
C TYR A 173 -19.55 -20.70 6.51
N VAL A 174 -20.46 -20.70 7.48
CA VAL A 174 -21.84 -21.22 7.35
C VAL A 174 -22.81 -20.16 7.82
N GLY A 175 -23.79 -19.82 6.99
CA GLY A 175 -24.84 -18.85 7.34
C GLY A 175 -24.35 -17.40 7.45
N PHE A 176 -23.16 -17.08 6.93
CA PHE A 176 -22.65 -15.71 6.90
C PHE A 176 -23.40 -14.90 5.84
N LYS A 177 -23.65 -13.62 6.12
CA LYS A 177 -24.07 -12.68 5.07
C LYS A 177 -22.85 -12.36 4.21
N ILE A 178 -23.03 -12.19 2.90
CA ILE A 178 -21.92 -11.79 2.03
C ILE A 178 -21.30 -10.49 2.53
N CYS A 179 -22.14 -9.50 2.80
CA CYS A 179 -21.75 -8.15 3.18
C CYS A 179 -22.77 -7.62 4.20
N ASP A 180 -22.28 -7.15 5.35
CA ASP A 180 -23.08 -6.52 6.41
C ASP A 180 -22.18 -5.65 7.30
N SER A 181 -21.99 -4.39 6.90
CA SER A 181 -21.23 -3.39 7.66
C SER A 181 -21.84 -3.04 9.01
N THR A 182 -23.12 -3.32 9.24
CA THR A 182 -23.78 -3.10 10.54
C THR A 182 -23.43 -4.20 11.54
N THR A 183 -23.12 -5.40 11.04
CA THR A 183 -22.72 -6.56 11.85
C THR A 183 -21.52 -7.28 11.23
N PRO A 184 -20.30 -6.68 11.25
CA PRO A 184 -19.12 -7.24 10.58
C PRO A 184 -18.76 -8.67 11.00
N ALA A 185 -19.09 -9.05 12.24
CA ALA A 185 -18.82 -10.38 12.79
C ALA A 185 -19.52 -11.53 12.05
N ILE A 186 -20.61 -11.25 11.32
CA ILE A 186 -21.34 -12.24 10.49
C ILE A 186 -21.26 -11.94 9.00
N SER A 187 -20.38 -11.02 8.60
CA SER A 187 -20.14 -10.65 7.20
C SER A 187 -18.93 -11.41 6.66
N LEU A 188 -19.13 -12.08 5.52
CA LEU A 188 -18.12 -12.88 4.85
C LEU A 188 -16.96 -12.03 4.34
N VAL A 189 -17.24 -10.88 3.72
CA VAL A 189 -16.20 -9.94 3.25
C VAL A 189 -15.31 -9.49 4.41
N HIS A 190 -15.91 -9.07 5.53
CA HIS A 190 -15.16 -8.66 6.72
C HIS A 190 -14.37 -9.81 7.34
N ALA A 191 -14.97 -11.00 7.46
CA ALA A 191 -14.31 -12.16 8.03
C ALA A 191 -13.08 -12.60 7.20
N ILE A 192 -13.19 -12.55 5.87
CA ILE A 192 -12.05 -12.85 4.97
C ILE A 192 -11.00 -11.74 5.06
N ALA A 193 -11.40 -10.45 5.02
CA ALA A 193 -10.47 -9.32 5.11
C ALA A 193 -9.67 -9.31 6.43
N LEU A 194 -10.32 -9.72 7.53
CA LEU A 194 -9.69 -9.85 8.85
C LEU A 194 -8.56 -10.90 8.87
N LEU A 195 -8.64 -11.97 8.08
CA LEU A 195 -7.53 -12.94 7.93
C LEU A 195 -6.25 -12.26 7.41
N GLY A 196 -6.43 -11.20 6.62
CA GLY A 196 -5.38 -10.33 6.10
C GLY A 196 -4.96 -9.18 7.01
N GLY A 197 -5.57 -9.07 8.20
CA GLY A 197 -5.33 -7.98 9.14
C GLY A 197 -5.98 -6.65 8.74
N VAL A 198 -6.95 -6.65 7.82
CA VAL A 198 -7.75 -5.46 7.51
C VAL A 198 -8.84 -5.32 8.58
N ALA A 199 -8.85 -4.21 9.31
CA ALA A 199 -9.86 -3.99 10.34
C ALA A 199 -11.22 -3.70 9.69
N ALA A 200 -12.31 -4.01 10.40
CA ALA A 200 -13.65 -3.83 9.86
C ALA A 200 -13.98 -2.37 9.50
N VAL A 201 -13.39 -1.40 10.21
CA VAL A 201 -13.54 0.03 9.93
C VAL A 201 -12.91 0.44 8.60
N ASP A 202 -11.90 -0.30 8.13
CA ASP A 202 -11.17 -0.03 6.89
C ASP A 202 -11.79 -0.79 5.69
N VAL A 203 -12.94 -1.44 5.89
CA VAL A 203 -13.69 -2.13 4.84
C VAL A 203 -14.88 -1.27 4.42
N ILE A 204 -14.80 -0.71 3.22
CA ILE A 204 -15.86 0.10 2.63
C ILE A 204 -16.65 -0.76 1.65
N GLU A 205 -17.92 -0.95 1.97
CA GLU A 205 -18.85 -1.74 1.17
C GLU A 205 -19.93 -0.81 0.60
N ASP A 206 -19.94 -0.67 -0.72
CA ASP A 206 -20.86 0.21 -1.42
C ASP A 206 -21.78 -0.62 -2.33
N ASN A 207 -23.05 -0.73 -1.92
CA ASN A 207 -24.12 -1.37 -2.68
C ASN A 207 -23.97 -2.88 -2.96
N ILE A 208 -23.25 -3.61 -2.10
CA ILE A 208 -23.27 -5.08 -2.04
C ILE A 208 -24.24 -5.47 -0.92
N THR A 209 -25.38 -6.09 -1.24
CA THR A 209 -26.43 -6.37 -0.24
C THR A 209 -26.40 -7.79 0.34
N GLY A 210 -26.85 -7.89 1.59
CA GLY A 210 -26.68 -9.00 2.55
C GLY A 210 -27.43 -10.30 2.26
N HIS A 211 -27.22 -10.89 1.08
CA HIS A 211 -27.57 -12.28 0.86
C HIS A 211 -26.84 -13.17 1.87
N THR A 212 -27.55 -14.13 2.46
CA THR A 212 -26.94 -15.14 3.31
C THR A 212 -26.35 -16.23 2.43
N CYS A 213 -25.08 -16.53 2.62
CA CYS A 213 -24.46 -17.69 2.04
C CYS A 213 -24.66 -18.89 2.96
N ALA A 214 -25.22 -19.97 2.43
CA ALA A 214 -25.42 -21.20 3.20
C ALA A 214 -24.08 -21.79 3.63
N TYR A 215 -23.09 -21.81 2.74
CA TYR A 215 -21.78 -22.42 2.98
C TYR A 215 -20.74 -21.84 2.01
N VAL A 216 -19.56 -21.47 2.54
CA VAL A 216 -18.36 -21.12 1.76
C VAL A 216 -17.16 -21.81 2.37
N ARG A 217 -16.32 -22.41 1.52
CA ARG A 217 -14.98 -22.88 1.88
C ARG A 217 -13.95 -22.02 1.17
N LEU A 218 -12.99 -21.50 1.91
CA LEU A 218 -11.87 -20.75 1.35
C LEU A 218 -10.78 -21.73 0.90
N THR A 219 -10.25 -21.54 -0.31
CA THR A 219 -9.25 -22.44 -0.89
C THR A 219 -8.01 -21.71 -1.41
N ASP A 220 -8.08 -20.39 -1.59
CA ASP A 220 -7.01 -19.54 -2.11
C ASP A 220 -6.44 -18.58 -1.03
N ASN A 221 -5.77 -17.52 -1.47
CA ASN A 221 -5.37 -16.40 -0.63
C ASN A 221 -6.52 -15.39 -0.42
N VAL A 222 -6.35 -14.51 0.58
CA VAL A 222 -7.36 -13.54 1.00
C VAL A 222 -7.86 -12.69 -0.17
N TRP A 223 -6.94 -12.15 -0.97
CA TRP A 223 -7.33 -11.28 -2.10
C TRP A 223 -8.12 -12.01 -3.18
N LYS A 224 -7.74 -13.25 -3.50
CA LYS A 224 -8.46 -14.06 -4.50
C LYS A 224 -9.86 -14.43 -4.03
N GLU A 225 -10.04 -14.79 -2.76
CA GLU A 225 -11.37 -15.10 -2.22
C GLU A 225 -12.27 -13.86 -2.21
N LEU A 226 -11.75 -12.70 -1.80
CA LEU A 226 -12.47 -11.43 -1.92
C LEU A 226 -12.80 -11.09 -3.37
N SER A 227 -11.86 -11.34 -4.30
CA SER A 227 -12.06 -11.08 -5.73
C SER A 227 -13.18 -11.94 -6.31
N LYS A 228 -13.30 -13.22 -5.92
CA LYS A 228 -14.42 -14.10 -6.32
C LYS A 228 -15.77 -13.54 -5.87
N ILE A 229 -15.84 -13.02 -4.63
CA ILE A 229 -17.05 -12.37 -4.12
C ILE A 229 -17.35 -11.11 -4.93
N ALA A 230 -16.37 -10.25 -5.14
CA ALA A 230 -16.55 -9.02 -5.91
C ALA A 230 -17.05 -9.32 -7.34
N GLU A 231 -16.47 -10.32 -8.00
CA GLU A 231 -16.88 -10.80 -9.31
C GLU A 231 -18.33 -11.31 -9.33
N ALA A 232 -18.71 -12.16 -8.36
CA ALA A 232 -20.07 -12.68 -8.25
C ALA A 232 -21.13 -11.59 -8.10
N TYR A 233 -20.74 -10.43 -7.55
CA TYR A 233 -21.62 -9.28 -7.31
C TYR A 233 -21.40 -8.11 -8.28
N LEU A 234 -20.56 -8.27 -9.31
CA LEU A 234 -20.20 -7.22 -10.28
C LEU A 234 -19.70 -5.93 -9.60
N ALA A 235 -18.89 -6.11 -8.56
CA ALA A 235 -18.28 -5.07 -7.77
C ALA A 235 -16.80 -4.91 -8.09
N TYR A 236 -16.33 -3.66 -8.12
CA TYR A 236 -14.92 -3.36 -8.15
C TYR A 236 -14.32 -3.51 -6.76
N LEU A 237 -13.20 -4.22 -6.68
CA LEU A 237 -12.42 -4.46 -5.48
C LEU A 237 -11.04 -3.82 -5.62
N TYR A 238 -10.72 -2.90 -4.71
CA TYR A 238 -9.45 -2.17 -4.71
C TYR A 238 -9.13 -1.61 -3.33
N PHE A 239 -7.89 -1.21 -3.10
CA PHE A 239 -7.56 -0.33 -1.97
C PHE A 239 -7.56 1.13 -2.44
N ASN A 240 -8.23 2.01 -1.71
CA ASN A 240 -8.20 3.44 -2.01
C ASN A 240 -6.90 4.09 -1.50
N GLY A 241 -6.72 5.38 -1.80
CA GLY A 241 -5.51 6.10 -1.39
C GLY A 241 -5.30 6.15 0.13
N ALA A 242 -6.37 6.08 0.93
CA ALA A 242 -6.32 6.07 2.40
C ALA A 242 -5.94 4.70 2.98
N GLY A 243 -5.84 3.65 2.16
CA GLY A 243 -5.52 2.30 2.60
C GLY A 243 -6.75 1.49 3.02
N GLU A 244 -7.95 1.94 2.68
CA GLU A 244 -9.20 1.24 2.96
C GLU A 244 -9.50 0.26 1.81
N GLN A 245 -9.91 -0.96 2.16
CA GLN A 245 -10.41 -1.93 1.20
C GLN A 245 -11.81 -1.51 0.74
N VAL A 246 -11.97 -1.23 -0.55
CA VAL A 246 -13.25 -0.83 -1.13
C VAL A 246 -13.80 -1.94 -2.00
N SER A 247 -15.05 -2.31 -1.75
CA SER A 247 -15.87 -3.16 -2.62
C SER A 247 -17.08 -2.36 -3.09
N ARG A 248 -17.08 -1.92 -4.35
CA ARG A 248 -18.13 -1.03 -4.89
C ARG A 248 -18.82 -1.66 -6.08
N ARG A 249 -20.13 -1.90 -5.96
CA ARG A 249 -20.94 -2.41 -7.07
C ARG A 249 -21.00 -1.38 -8.20
N THR A 250 -20.81 -1.85 -9.44
CA THR A 250 -21.05 -1.00 -10.60
C THR A 250 -22.55 -0.76 -10.76
N SER A 251 -22.97 0.50 -10.78
CA SER A 251 -24.33 0.87 -11.18
C SER A 251 -24.46 0.69 -12.70
N ARG A 252 -24.50 -0.55 -13.18
CA ARG A 252 -25.14 -0.77 -14.48
C ARG A 252 -26.65 -0.63 -14.25
N PRO A 253 -27.36 0.23 -15.02
CA PRO A 253 -28.80 0.14 -15.04
C PRO A 253 -29.14 -1.28 -15.47
N ASN A 254 -30.05 -1.92 -14.74
CA ASN A 254 -30.55 -3.24 -15.07
C ASN A 254 -31.04 -3.23 -16.53
N CYS A 255 -30.24 -3.75 -17.45
CA CYS A 255 -30.77 -4.22 -18.73
C CYS A 255 -31.52 -5.51 -18.38
N ARG A 256 -32.83 -5.35 -18.18
CA ARG A 256 -33.80 -6.45 -18.17
C ARG A 256 -33.83 -7.15 -19.52
#